data_AF-A0A974SST9-F1
#
_entry.id   AF-A0A974SST9-F1
#
_cell.length_a   1.000
_cell.length_b   1.000
_cell.length_c   1.000
_cell.angle_alpha   90.00
_cell.angle_beta   90.00
_cell.angle_gamma   90.00
#
_symmetry.space_group_name_H-M   'P 1'
#
loop_
_entity.id
_entity.type
_entity.pdbx_description
1 polymer ?
#
loop_
_entity_poly.entity_id
_entity_poly.type
_entity_poly.pdbx_seq_one_letter_code
_entity_poly.pdbx_strand_id
1 'polypeptide(L)'
;MRQLLSAALLVLAAAPLSAQDKAGAGLYAAHCVACHQVEAVGAPGVAPPLAGNIGRHASTAEGRAYLARVPLTGMVGTINVGGMRYTGNMPSFAKLSDGEIASVLAHVLGSYEAVGDLGWLTPEFVAAVRQAGGTPNETHKLRGRLPAASGG
;
A
#
# COMPACT_ATOMS: atom_id res chain seq x y z
N MET A 1 4.25 49.25 -24.75
CA MET A 1 5.02 48.14 -24.14
C MET A 1 4.03 47.09 -23.63
N ARG A 2 3.84 45.99 -24.36
CA ARG A 2 3.03 44.84 -23.91
C ARG A 2 4.02 43.76 -23.49
N GLN A 3 4.16 43.53 -22.20
CA GLN A 3 5.00 42.45 -21.68
C GLN A 3 4.27 41.12 -21.93
N LEU A 4 4.87 40.28 -22.75
CA LEU A 4 4.42 38.90 -23.01
C LEU A 4 4.93 38.04 -21.85
N LEU A 5 4.04 37.72 -20.89
CA LEU A 5 4.29 36.73 -19.85
C LEU A 5 4.30 35.34 -20.50
N SER A 6 5.49 34.75 -20.63
CA SER A 6 5.65 33.36 -21.06
C SER A 6 5.36 32.44 -19.88
N ALA A 7 4.24 31.72 -19.93
CA ALA A 7 3.95 30.63 -19.00
C ALA A 7 4.79 29.42 -19.39
N ALA A 8 5.81 29.10 -18.60
CA ALA A 8 6.54 27.84 -18.71
C ALA A 8 5.64 26.71 -18.18
N LEU A 9 5.08 25.91 -19.08
CA LEU A 9 4.43 24.66 -18.74
C LEU A 9 5.52 23.66 -18.30
N LEU A 10 5.66 23.44 -16.98
CA LEU A 10 6.38 22.28 -16.48
C LEU A 10 5.51 21.04 -16.76
N VAL A 11 5.87 20.28 -17.78
CA VAL A 11 5.34 18.94 -18.00
C VAL A 11 5.97 18.03 -16.95
N LEU A 12 5.19 17.62 -15.95
CA LEU A 12 5.61 16.60 -14.99
C LEU A 12 5.57 15.25 -15.72
N ALA A 13 6.73 14.77 -16.17
CA ALA A 13 6.84 13.48 -16.84
C ALA A 13 6.49 12.36 -15.84
N ALA A 14 5.43 11.60 -16.14
CA ALA A 14 5.15 10.34 -15.46
C ALA A 14 6.31 9.37 -15.78
N ALA A 15 7.05 8.95 -14.76
CA ALA A 15 8.10 7.96 -14.91
C ALA A 15 7.51 6.64 -15.44
N PRO A 16 8.24 5.90 -16.30
CA PRO A 16 7.78 4.62 -16.80
C PRO A 16 7.67 3.60 -15.65
N LEU A 17 6.56 2.85 -15.64
CA LEU A 17 6.21 1.83 -14.64
C LEU A 17 7.37 0.88 -14.28
N SER A 18 8.23 0.56 -15.25
CA SER A 18 9.39 -0.33 -15.09
C SER A 18 10.49 0.19 -14.13
N ALA A 19 10.59 1.51 -13.94
CA ALA A 19 11.49 2.11 -12.96
C ALA A 19 10.88 2.08 -11.56
N GLN A 20 9.55 2.23 -11.46
CA GLN A 20 8.80 2.03 -10.21
C GLN A 20 8.92 0.58 -9.71
N ASP A 21 8.92 -0.42 -10.59
CA ASP A 21 8.95 -1.84 -10.20
C ASP A 21 10.25 -2.25 -9.47
N LYS A 22 11.42 -1.81 -9.96
CA LYS A 22 12.71 -2.10 -9.29
C LYS A 22 12.83 -1.38 -7.95
N ALA A 23 12.28 -0.17 -7.85
CA ALA A 23 12.25 0.57 -6.58
C ALA A 23 11.33 -0.12 -5.55
N GLY A 24 10.16 -0.59 -5.99
CA GLY A 24 9.20 -1.29 -5.13
C GLY A 24 9.74 -2.55 -4.49
N ALA A 25 10.41 -3.42 -5.26
CA ALA A 25 11.02 -4.64 -4.74
C ALA A 25 12.12 -4.35 -3.68
N GLY A 26 12.96 -3.34 -3.93
CA GLY A 26 14.00 -2.92 -2.98
C GLY A 26 13.43 -2.36 -1.68
N LEU A 27 12.37 -1.55 -1.77
CA LEU A 27 11.66 -1.02 -0.61
C LEU A 27 10.99 -2.14 0.20
N TYR A 28 10.39 -3.13 -0.47
CA TYR A 28 9.80 -4.30 0.20
C TYR A 28 10.87 -5.08 0.98
N ALA A 29 12.03 -5.32 0.35
CA ALA A 29 13.17 -5.98 1.00
C ALA A 29 13.68 -5.22 2.23
N ALA A 30 13.79 -3.90 2.13
CA ALA A 30 14.33 -3.06 3.21
C ALA A 30 13.37 -2.89 4.40
N HIS A 31 12.06 -2.89 4.17
CA HIS A 31 11.08 -2.44 5.17
C HIS A 31 10.03 -3.47 5.56
N CYS A 32 9.73 -4.43 4.70
CA CYS A 32 8.57 -5.31 4.86
C CYS A 32 8.97 -6.77 5.12
N VAL A 33 10.06 -7.24 4.51
CA VAL A 33 10.51 -8.65 4.59
C VAL A 33 10.79 -9.12 6.01
N ALA A 34 11.29 -8.26 6.90
CA ALA A 34 11.58 -8.63 8.29
C ALA A 34 10.36 -9.25 9.00
N CYS A 35 9.14 -8.84 8.62
CA CYS A 35 7.90 -9.36 9.18
C CYS A 35 7.15 -10.23 8.15
N HIS A 36 6.93 -9.73 6.94
CA HIS A 36 6.10 -10.37 5.92
C HIS A 36 6.84 -11.42 5.08
N GLN A 37 8.15 -11.59 5.27
CA GLN A 37 9.02 -12.53 4.56
C GLN A 37 9.20 -12.21 3.06
N VAL A 38 10.19 -12.84 2.43
CA VAL A 38 10.64 -12.55 1.04
C VAL A 38 9.52 -12.73 0.02
N GLU A 39 8.73 -13.80 0.15
CA GLU A 39 7.61 -14.12 -0.75
C GLU A 39 6.26 -13.63 -0.23
N ALA A 40 6.27 -12.68 0.71
CA ALA A 40 5.08 -12.13 1.34
C ALA A 40 4.15 -13.19 1.99
N VAL A 41 4.71 -14.35 2.34
CA VAL A 41 4.03 -15.50 2.98
C VAL A 41 3.75 -15.28 4.47
N GLY A 42 4.26 -14.19 5.05
CA GLY A 42 4.11 -13.90 6.46
C GLY A 42 4.89 -14.85 7.36
N ALA A 43 4.72 -14.65 8.66
CA ALA A 43 5.32 -15.47 9.71
C ALA A 43 4.26 -15.72 10.80
N PRO A 44 3.87 -16.97 11.07
CA PRO A 44 2.86 -17.30 12.07
C PRO A 44 3.16 -16.65 13.43
N GLY A 45 2.14 -16.00 14.02
CA GLY A 45 2.27 -15.26 15.28
C GLY A 45 2.99 -13.91 15.20
N VAL A 46 3.61 -13.57 14.06
CA VAL A 46 4.35 -12.31 13.86
C VAL A 46 3.62 -11.39 12.89
N ALA A 47 3.42 -11.82 11.64
CA ALA A 47 2.79 -11.02 10.61
C ALA A 47 1.98 -11.89 9.64
N PRO A 48 0.82 -11.39 9.18
CA PRO A 48 -0.03 -12.12 8.24
C PRO A 48 0.65 -12.27 6.87
N PRO A 49 0.31 -13.33 6.11
CA PRO A 49 0.62 -13.36 4.68
C PRO A 49 -0.05 -12.18 3.99
N LEU A 50 0.70 -11.53 3.10
CA LEU A 50 0.11 -10.59 2.13
C LEU A 50 -0.31 -11.37 0.90
N ALA A 51 0.60 -12.21 0.36
CA ALA A 51 0.42 -12.98 -0.86
C ALA A 51 -0.94 -13.69 -0.93
N GLY A 52 -1.71 -13.39 -1.97
CA GLY A 52 -3.05 -13.93 -2.23
C GLY A 52 -4.14 -13.47 -1.26
N ASN A 53 -3.86 -12.54 -0.35
CA ASN A 53 -4.79 -12.16 0.71
C ASN A 53 -5.31 -10.73 0.60
N ILE A 54 -4.63 -9.80 -0.07
CA ILE A 54 -4.97 -8.37 -0.02
C ILE A 54 -5.45 -7.78 -1.35
N GLY A 55 -5.21 -8.44 -2.48
CA GLY A 55 -5.50 -7.95 -3.83
C GLY A 55 -6.96 -7.59 -4.05
N ARG A 56 -7.88 -8.34 -3.43
CA ARG A 56 -9.33 -8.09 -3.48
C ARG A 56 -9.74 -6.68 -2.99
N HIS A 57 -8.92 -6.05 -2.15
CA HIS A 57 -9.18 -4.69 -1.69
C HIS A 57 -8.93 -3.64 -2.79
N ALA A 58 -8.21 -3.96 -3.85
CA ALA A 58 -8.00 -3.04 -4.98
C ALA A 58 -9.28 -2.78 -5.79
N SER A 59 -10.31 -3.62 -5.64
CA SER A 59 -11.55 -3.54 -6.45
C SER A 59 -12.52 -2.43 -6.04
N THR A 60 -12.33 -1.77 -4.89
CA THR A 60 -13.21 -0.69 -4.42
C THR A 60 -12.41 0.56 -4.02
N ALA A 61 -13.04 1.74 -4.03
CA ALA A 61 -12.37 2.97 -3.60
C ALA A 61 -11.95 2.92 -2.12
N GLU A 62 -12.82 2.40 -1.25
CA GLU A 62 -12.51 2.25 0.18
C GLU A 62 -11.38 1.25 0.42
N GLY A 63 -11.37 0.13 -0.31
CA GLY A 63 -10.31 -0.87 -0.21
C GLY A 63 -8.96 -0.35 -0.71
N ARG A 64 -8.94 0.43 -1.81
CA ARG A 64 -7.74 1.13 -2.28
C ARG A 64 -7.20 2.12 -1.25
N ALA A 65 -8.07 2.90 -0.63
CA ALA A 65 -7.69 3.81 0.44
C ALA A 65 -7.11 3.04 1.64
N TYR A 66 -7.71 1.89 2.01
CA TYR A 66 -7.17 1.02 3.06
C TYR A 66 -5.78 0.48 2.73
N LEU A 67 -5.55 -0.02 1.51
CA LEU A 67 -4.24 -0.53 1.07
C LEU A 67 -3.14 0.52 1.23
N ALA A 68 -3.40 1.79 0.89
CA ALA A 68 -2.46 2.89 1.12
C ALA A 68 -2.37 3.33 2.59
N ARG A 69 -3.48 3.29 3.34
CA ARG A 69 -3.54 3.74 4.73
C ARG A 69 -2.72 2.83 5.66
N VAL A 70 -2.65 1.53 5.41
CA VAL A 70 -1.92 0.56 6.24
C VAL A 70 -0.44 0.92 6.41
N PRO A 71 0.38 1.08 5.35
CA PRO A 71 1.77 1.47 5.53
C PRO A 71 1.94 2.92 5.99
N LEU A 72 0.98 3.81 5.72
CA LEU A 72 1.04 5.21 6.19
C LEU A 72 0.80 5.34 7.70
N THR A 73 -0.20 4.64 8.24
CA THR A 73 -0.63 4.82 9.63
C THR A 73 -0.17 3.69 10.54
N GLY A 74 0.22 2.55 9.98
CA GLY A 74 0.31 1.30 10.71
C GLY A 74 -1.07 0.69 10.98
N MET A 75 -1.09 -0.41 11.72
CA MET A 75 -2.32 -1.08 12.14
C MET A 75 -2.06 -1.87 13.42
N VAL A 76 -3.03 -1.88 14.33
CA VAL A 76 -2.95 -2.65 15.58
C VAL A 76 -4.17 -3.56 15.72
N GLY A 77 -4.09 -4.50 16.65
CA GLY A 77 -5.22 -5.33 17.05
C GLY A 77 -5.20 -6.72 16.44
N THR A 78 -6.32 -7.42 16.57
CA THR A 78 -6.47 -8.81 16.16
C THR A 78 -7.15 -8.91 14.80
N ILE A 79 -6.58 -9.70 13.90
CA ILE A 79 -7.15 -10.03 12.59
C ILE A 79 -7.07 -11.54 12.35
N ASN A 80 -7.95 -12.02 11.47
CA ASN A 80 -7.87 -13.37 10.92
C ASN A 80 -7.53 -13.30 9.43
N VAL A 81 -6.57 -14.12 9.01
CA VAL A 81 -6.13 -14.26 7.61
C VAL A 81 -5.87 -15.75 7.38
N GLY A 82 -6.55 -16.36 6.40
CA GLY A 82 -6.43 -17.80 6.10
C GLY A 82 -6.66 -18.71 7.31
N GLY A 83 -7.69 -18.44 8.12
CA GLY A 83 -8.01 -19.22 9.33
C GLY A 83 -7.05 -19.02 10.52
N MET A 84 -5.95 -18.28 10.35
CA MET A 84 -4.99 -17.99 11.41
C MET A 84 -5.24 -16.63 12.06
N ARG A 85 -5.12 -16.60 13.38
CA ARG A 85 -5.25 -15.38 14.19
C ARG A 85 -3.89 -14.69 14.34
N TYR A 86 -3.86 -13.40 14.03
CA TYR A 86 -2.71 -12.52 14.25
C TYR A 86 -3.11 -11.38 15.19
N THR A 87 -2.32 -11.19 16.23
CA THR A 87 -2.48 -10.06 17.16
C THR A 87 -1.15 -9.33 17.23
N GLY A 88 -1.08 -8.14 16.65
CA GLY A 88 0.19 -7.43 16.49
C GLY A 88 0.05 -5.94 16.25
N ASN A 89 1.20 -5.31 16.02
CA ASN A 89 1.36 -3.89 15.73
C ASN A 89 2.22 -3.71 14.47
N MET A 90 1.58 -3.47 13.32
CA MET A 90 2.30 -3.02 12.14
C MET A 90 2.68 -1.54 12.34
N PRO A 91 3.96 -1.17 12.36
CA PRO A 91 4.38 0.21 12.52
C PRO A 91 4.02 1.06 11.29
N SER A 92 4.01 2.38 11.47
CA SER A 92 3.90 3.33 10.36
C SER A 92 5.24 3.43 9.62
N PHE A 93 5.14 3.52 8.30
CA PHE A 93 6.22 3.82 7.36
C PHE A 93 6.04 5.19 6.70
N ALA A 94 5.31 6.12 7.35
CA ALA A 94 5.06 7.46 6.81
C ALA A 94 6.33 8.31 6.57
N LYS A 95 7.51 7.85 7.00
CA LYS A 95 8.79 8.47 6.62
C LYS A 95 9.14 8.28 5.15
N LEU A 96 8.62 7.22 4.52
CA LEU A 96 8.71 7.04 3.08
C LEU A 96 7.85 8.08 2.36
N SER A 97 8.34 8.58 1.24
CA SER A 97 7.62 9.46 0.34
C SER A 97 6.40 8.76 -0.26
N ASP A 98 5.47 9.55 -0.81
CA ASP A 98 4.28 9.02 -1.45
C ASP A 98 4.59 8.14 -2.66
N GLY A 99 5.64 8.47 -3.41
CA GLY A 99 6.14 7.66 -4.51
C GLY A 99 6.75 6.33 -4.05
N GLU A 100 7.47 6.31 -2.94
CA GLU A 100 8.01 5.07 -2.37
C GLU A 100 6.90 4.15 -1.84
N ILE A 101 5.91 4.71 -1.14
CA ILE A 101 4.73 3.96 -0.67
C ILE A 101 3.94 3.41 -1.86
N ALA A 102 3.73 4.20 -2.91
CA ALA A 102 3.08 3.73 -4.14
C ALA A 102 3.88 2.60 -4.79
N SER A 103 5.21 2.72 -4.87
CA SER A 103 6.08 1.72 -5.50
C SER A 103 6.09 0.39 -4.74
N VAL A 104 6.21 0.41 -3.41
CA VAL A 104 6.20 -0.83 -2.62
C VAL A 104 4.83 -1.52 -2.65
N LEU A 105 3.73 -0.75 -2.62
CA LEU A 105 2.39 -1.31 -2.76
C LEU A 105 2.17 -1.88 -4.17
N ALA A 106 2.67 -1.21 -5.21
CA ALA A 106 2.59 -1.72 -6.57
C ALA A 106 3.36 -3.04 -6.71
N HIS A 107 4.55 -3.13 -6.12
CA HIS A 107 5.32 -4.39 -6.08
C HIS A 107 4.53 -5.51 -5.40
N VAL A 108 3.95 -5.26 -4.22
CA VAL A 108 3.19 -6.28 -3.48
C VAL A 108 1.96 -6.73 -4.27
N LEU A 109 1.15 -5.78 -4.75
CA LEU A 109 -0.10 -6.07 -5.46
C LEU A 109 0.15 -6.72 -6.83
N GLY A 110 1.18 -6.29 -7.54
CA GLY A 110 1.56 -6.86 -8.83
C GLY A 110 2.18 -8.25 -8.69
N SER A 111 3.16 -8.40 -7.80
CA SER A 111 3.98 -9.61 -7.70
C SER A 111 3.34 -10.74 -6.91
N TYR A 112 2.57 -10.42 -5.86
CA TYR A 112 2.04 -11.44 -4.93
C TYR A 112 0.51 -11.54 -4.94
N GLU A 113 -0.20 -10.57 -5.52
CA GLU A 113 -1.67 -10.58 -5.62
C GLU A 113 -2.21 -10.69 -7.05
N ALA A 114 -1.33 -10.67 -8.07
CA ALA A 114 -1.69 -10.67 -9.49
C ALA A 114 -2.69 -9.57 -9.88
N VAL A 115 -2.65 -8.40 -9.21
CA VAL A 115 -3.48 -7.25 -9.56
C VAL A 115 -2.86 -6.55 -10.77
N GLY A 116 -3.52 -6.68 -11.93
CA GLY A 116 -3.02 -6.12 -13.19
C GLY A 116 -3.24 -4.62 -13.38
N ASP A 117 -4.34 -4.06 -12.86
CA ASP A 117 -4.62 -2.62 -12.96
C ASP A 117 -4.26 -1.89 -11.67
N LEU A 118 -3.11 -1.21 -11.72
CA LEU A 118 -2.58 -0.37 -10.65
C LEU A 118 -2.55 1.11 -11.03
N GLY A 119 -3.26 1.53 -12.09
CA GLY A 119 -3.24 2.92 -12.57
C GLY A 119 -3.77 3.95 -11.56
N TRP A 120 -4.52 3.47 -10.55
CA TRP A 120 -5.01 4.29 -9.43
C TRP A 120 -3.95 4.56 -8.36
N LEU A 121 -2.89 3.76 -8.29
CA LEU A 121 -1.89 3.80 -7.22
C LEU A 121 -0.77 4.79 -7.60
N THR A 122 -1.13 6.07 -7.67
CA THR A 122 -0.19 7.15 -7.97
C THR A 122 0.36 7.79 -6.68
N PRO A 123 1.48 8.53 -6.74
CA PRO A 123 1.94 9.34 -5.61
C PRO A 123 0.86 10.31 -5.11
N GLU A 124 0.08 10.91 -6.00
CA GLU A 124 -1.00 11.84 -5.65
C GLU A 124 -2.13 11.14 -4.89
N PHE A 125 -2.47 9.91 -5.28
CA PHE A 125 -3.43 9.08 -4.54
C PHE A 125 -2.93 8.81 -3.11
N VAL A 126 -1.66 8.40 -2.97
CA VAL A 126 -1.07 8.16 -1.65
C VAL A 126 -1.00 9.45 -0.82
N ALA A 127 -0.64 10.57 -1.43
CA ALA A 127 -0.61 11.88 -0.79
C ALA A 127 -2.00 12.27 -0.25
N ALA A 128 -3.07 12.03 -1.02
CA ALA A 128 -4.44 12.28 -0.58
C ALA A 128 -4.81 11.40 0.64
N VAL A 129 -4.44 10.12 0.63
CA VAL A 129 -4.66 9.22 1.79
C VAL A 129 -3.84 9.67 3.00
N ARG A 130 -2.60 10.14 2.80
CA ARG A 130 -1.75 10.69 3.87
C ARG A 130 -2.36 11.94 4.49
N GLN A 131 -2.84 12.87 3.66
CA GLN A 131 -3.49 14.10 4.12
C GLN A 131 -4.78 13.82 4.90
N ALA A 132 -5.55 12.80 4.50
CA ALA A 132 -6.72 12.36 5.25
C ALA A 132 -6.37 11.85 6.66
N GLY A 133 -5.11 11.49 6.90
CA GLY A 133 -4.58 11.09 8.21
C GLY A 133 -5.22 9.82 8.75
N GLY A 134 -5.01 9.56 10.03
CA GLY A 134 -5.60 8.42 10.73
C GLY A 134 -4.73 7.82 11.83
N THR A 135 -5.34 6.94 12.60
CA THR A 135 -4.67 6.14 13.64
C THR A 135 -4.61 4.66 13.26
N PRO A 136 -3.67 3.88 13.83
CA PRO A 136 -3.63 2.44 13.64
C PRO A 136 -4.96 1.72 13.97
N ASN A 137 -5.69 2.23 14.97
CA ASN A 137 -6.99 1.68 15.38
C ASN A 137 -8.09 1.95 14.33
N GLU A 138 -8.09 3.13 13.71
CA GLU A 138 -9.02 3.41 12.62
C GLU A 138 -8.73 2.54 11.42
N THR A 139 -7.46 2.33 11.07
CA THR A 139 -7.08 1.42 9.98
C THR A 139 -7.54 -0.02 10.24
N HIS A 140 -7.46 -0.48 11.48
CA HIS A 140 -8.02 -1.77 11.89
C HIS A 140 -9.55 -1.82 11.74
N LYS A 141 -10.27 -0.77 12.17
CA LYS A 141 -11.72 -0.65 11.98
C LYS A 141 -12.11 -0.65 10.50
N LEU A 142 -11.38 0.06 9.65
CA LEU A 142 -11.60 0.07 8.19
C LEU A 142 -11.52 -1.34 7.63
N ARG A 143 -10.50 -2.12 8.00
CA ARG A 143 -10.36 -3.53 7.58
C ARG A 143 -11.61 -4.34 7.88
N GLY A 144 -12.22 -4.15 9.05
CA GLY A 144 -13.42 -4.88 9.47
C GLY A 144 -14.67 -4.59 8.62
N ARG A 145 -14.69 -3.48 7.87
CA ARG A 145 -15.78 -3.12 6.95
C ARG A 145 -15.55 -3.61 5.53
N LEU A 146 -14.31 -3.95 5.18
CA LEU A 146 -13.98 -4.44 3.85
C LEU A 146 -14.39 -5.91 3.72
N PRO A 147 -14.80 -6.36 2.51
CA PRO A 147 -15.17 -7.76 2.28
C PRO A 147 -14.05 -8.69 2.75
N ALA A 148 -14.35 -9.69 3.58
CA ALA A 148 -13.38 -10.71 4.01
C ALA A 148 -12.87 -11.53 2.80
N ALA A 149 -11.76 -12.26 2.95
CA ALA A 149 -11.40 -13.26 1.95
C ALA A 149 -12.52 -14.31 1.97
N SER A 150 -13.14 -14.57 0.83
CA SER A 150 -14.18 -15.58 0.72
C SER A 150 -13.57 -16.97 0.90
N GLY A 151 -13.87 -17.63 2.00
CA GLY A 151 -13.83 -19.09 2.12
C GLY A 151 -12.48 -19.70 2.49
N GLY A 152 -12.51 -20.47 3.59
CA GLY A 152 -11.44 -21.23 4.22
C GLY A 152 -11.80 -21.43 5.67
#